data_AF-A0A815ARH4-F1
#
_entry.id   AF-A0A815ARH4-F1
#
_cell.length_a   1.000
_cell.length_b   1.000
_cell.length_c   1.000
_cell.angle_alpha   90.00
_cell.angle_beta   90.00
_cell.angle_gamma   90.00
#
_symmetry.space_group_name_H-M   'P 1'
#
loop_
_entity.id
_entity.type
_entity.pdbx_description
1 polymer ?
#
loop_
_entity_poly.entity_id
_entity_poly.type
_entity_poly.pdbx_seq_one_letter_code
_entity_poly.pdbx_strand_id
1 'polypeptide(L)'
;MYTQLLKEAFLEIEDDDATSIKELVDYCRLHNAASPTILEKLEREYRHHPPSWWYTGPFFIYSMLNHALRLMTVDVIMRMGFFIRHLHKHIEKLHGEQQSDEPTSGPFTVFRGQAYNHYLGWLYSDMGEYAKAIIFYEKSLKTRENTTPQNLPDLAASYNGIGSVYDSMGEYSKALSSYERVLEIMKIALPPNHHDLATSYNNIGEVYRSMGEYSKALSSHERSLKIRKIALPPNHPDFAQSYNNIGNVYCNTGEYSKALSSYERSLEIKKIALPPNHPNLAASYNNIGLVYDNMGEYSKALSSYERSLEIRKIALPPNHPDLATSYNNIGMVYDEMGEYSKALSSYERSLEIRKIALTPNHPDFAQSYSNIGSVYDNMGEYSKALSLYERSLEIDKKAVPPNHPDLASSYNNIAVVCNNMGEYSKALQYYEKAQEIWKKSLPSNHPHIALVKNNIADNSQIIDDEQEDENLSDHNNDSSLSKINMTYIKASGTDGAKEHT
;
A
#
# COMPACT_ATOMS: atom_id res chain seq x y z
N MET A 1 -8.43 -12.08 -37.54
CA MET A 1 -8.26 -13.14 -38.56
C MET A 1 -7.85 -14.48 -37.93
N TYR A 2 -6.81 -14.52 -37.08
CA TYR A 2 -6.38 -15.74 -36.39
C TYR A 2 -7.42 -16.36 -35.43
N THR A 3 -8.25 -15.56 -34.76
CA THR A 3 -9.24 -16.03 -33.77
C THR A 3 -10.42 -16.81 -34.35
N GLN A 4 -10.81 -16.56 -35.61
CA GLN A 4 -11.94 -17.25 -36.25
C GLN A 4 -11.50 -18.60 -36.82
N LEU A 5 -10.35 -18.63 -37.50
CA LEU A 5 -9.72 -19.83 -38.07
C LEU A 5 -9.28 -20.82 -36.97
N LEU A 6 -8.78 -20.32 -35.84
CA LEU A 6 -8.50 -21.15 -34.67
C LEU A 6 -9.78 -21.73 -34.07
N LYS A 7 -10.85 -20.93 -33.94
CA LYS A 7 -12.13 -21.39 -33.40
C LYS A 7 -12.77 -22.49 -34.26
N GLU A 8 -12.68 -22.38 -35.58
CA GLU A 8 -13.20 -23.39 -36.53
C GLU A 8 -12.32 -24.64 -36.55
N ALA A 9 -10.99 -24.49 -36.64
CA ALA A 9 -10.05 -25.63 -36.62
C ALA A 9 -10.10 -26.40 -35.29
N PHE A 10 -10.33 -25.71 -34.17
CA PHE A 10 -10.48 -26.36 -32.88
C PHE A 10 -11.79 -27.12 -32.75
N LEU A 11 -12.86 -26.75 -33.45
CA LEU A 11 -14.16 -27.43 -33.28
C LEU A 11 -14.24 -28.79 -33.98
N GLU A 12 -13.40 -29.06 -34.97
CA GLU A 12 -13.50 -30.24 -35.86
C GLU A 12 -12.59 -31.44 -35.50
N ILE A 13 -11.62 -31.28 -34.59
CA ILE A 13 -10.67 -32.37 -34.27
C ILE A 13 -11.19 -33.21 -33.09
N GLU A 14 -11.45 -34.49 -33.35
CA GLU A 14 -11.66 -35.56 -32.36
C GLU A 14 -10.32 -36.28 -32.14
N ASP A 15 -9.72 -36.20 -30.95
CA ASP A 15 -8.52 -36.97 -30.63
C ASP A 15 -8.51 -37.45 -29.17
N ASP A 16 -7.94 -38.65 -28.96
CA ASP A 16 -8.08 -39.48 -27.75
C ASP A 16 -7.13 -39.05 -26.60
N ASP A 17 -7.69 -38.80 -25.41
CA ASP A 17 -7.12 -38.04 -24.28
C ASP A 17 -5.77 -38.57 -23.73
N ALA A 18 -5.42 -39.84 -23.98
CA ALA A 18 -4.23 -40.47 -23.40
C ALA A 18 -2.92 -40.16 -24.15
N THR A 19 -3.00 -39.82 -25.43
CA THR A 19 -1.83 -39.65 -26.30
C THR A 19 -1.21 -38.26 -26.13
N SER A 20 -2.05 -37.24 -25.92
CA SER A 20 -1.65 -35.82 -25.88
C SER A 20 -0.80 -35.44 -24.66
N ILE A 21 -1.01 -36.11 -23.51
CA ILE A 21 -0.26 -35.83 -22.27
C ILE A 21 1.11 -36.47 -22.28
N LYS A 22 1.22 -37.68 -22.86
CA LYS A 22 2.51 -38.35 -23.00
C LYS A 22 3.45 -37.54 -23.89
N GLU A 23 2.94 -37.06 -25.03
CA GLU A 23 3.69 -36.16 -25.92
C GLU A 23 4.10 -34.85 -25.23
N LEU A 24 3.24 -34.28 -24.39
CA LEU A 24 3.53 -33.06 -23.64
C LEU A 24 4.66 -33.26 -22.62
N VAL A 25 4.64 -34.37 -21.88
CA VAL A 25 5.71 -34.69 -20.92
C VAL A 25 7.03 -34.94 -21.65
N ASP A 26 7.00 -35.70 -22.73
CA ASP A 26 8.19 -35.99 -23.54
C ASP A 26 8.77 -34.70 -24.15
N TYR A 27 7.92 -33.77 -24.60
CA TYR A 27 8.33 -32.44 -25.04
C TYR A 27 8.98 -31.61 -23.92
N CYS A 28 8.36 -31.58 -22.73
CA CYS A 28 8.90 -30.85 -21.58
C CYS A 28 10.25 -31.41 -21.11
N ARG A 29 10.45 -32.74 -21.19
CA ARG A 29 11.74 -33.38 -20.92
C ARG A 29 12.79 -32.98 -21.96
N LEU A 30 12.44 -32.98 -23.24
CA LEU A 30 13.36 -32.67 -24.33
C LEU A 30 13.87 -31.22 -24.28
N HIS A 31 13.03 -30.28 -23.84
CA HIS A 31 13.34 -28.85 -23.82
C HIS A 31 13.64 -28.28 -22.43
N ASN A 32 13.76 -29.13 -21.41
CA ASN A 32 14.02 -28.73 -20.02
C ASN A 32 13.01 -27.67 -19.49
N ALA A 33 11.77 -27.73 -19.98
CA ALA A 33 10.74 -26.70 -19.76
C ALA A 33 10.02 -26.81 -18.41
N ALA A 34 10.31 -27.85 -17.62
CA ALA A 34 9.78 -28.06 -16.27
C ALA A 34 10.73 -28.96 -15.46
N SER A 35 10.67 -28.91 -14.12
CA SER A 35 11.55 -29.76 -13.30
C SER A 35 11.18 -31.25 -13.44
N PRO A 36 12.16 -32.17 -13.39
CA PRO A 36 11.91 -33.62 -13.49
C PRO A 36 10.91 -34.13 -12.45
N THR A 37 10.96 -33.58 -11.24
CA THR A 37 10.06 -33.90 -10.12
C THR A 37 8.60 -33.51 -10.40
N ILE A 38 8.37 -32.42 -11.13
CA ILE A 38 7.03 -31.97 -11.53
C ILE A 38 6.49 -32.88 -12.65
N LEU A 39 7.34 -33.26 -13.61
CA LEU A 39 6.97 -34.12 -14.72
C LEU A 39 6.66 -35.55 -14.28
N GLU A 40 7.44 -36.12 -13.34
CA GLU A 40 7.16 -37.43 -12.75
C GLU A 40 5.85 -37.43 -11.94
N LYS A 41 5.58 -36.34 -11.21
CA LYS A 41 4.31 -36.17 -10.51
C LYS A 41 3.15 -36.05 -11.49
N LEU A 42 3.33 -35.36 -12.62
CA LEU A 42 2.32 -35.24 -13.67
C LEU A 42 1.97 -36.60 -14.27
N GLU A 43 2.97 -37.37 -14.70
CA GLU A 43 2.74 -38.69 -15.29
C GLU A 43 2.07 -39.67 -14.33
N ARG A 44 2.47 -39.63 -13.05
CA ARG A 44 1.91 -40.50 -12.02
C ARG A 44 0.45 -40.17 -11.71
N GLU A 45 0.12 -38.89 -11.57
CA GLU A 45 -1.16 -38.46 -11.03
C GLU A 45 -2.23 -38.31 -12.14
N TYR A 46 -1.82 -38.01 -13.39
CA TYR A 46 -2.76 -37.65 -14.46
C TYR A 46 -3.71 -38.79 -14.85
N ARG A 47 -3.24 -40.04 -14.85
CA ARG A 47 -4.09 -41.21 -15.16
C ARG A 47 -5.00 -41.64 -14.01
N HIS A 48 -4.79 -41.09 -12.81
CA HIS A 48 -5.46 -41.54 -11.59
C HIS A 48 -6.43 -40.50 -11.00
N HIS A 49 -6.52 -39.31 -11.61
CA HIS A 49 -7.39 -38.25 -11.14
C HIS A 49 -8.25 -37.67 -12.26
N PRO A 50 -9.56 -37.42 -12.01
CA PRO A 50 -10.44 -36.81 -12.99
C PRO A 50 -9.99 -35.36 -13.29
N PRO A 51 -10.34 -34.80 -14.47
CA PRO A 51 -9.93 -33.45 -14.88
C PRO A 51 -10.25 -32.35 -13.85
N SER A 52 -11.30 -32.53 -13.05
CA SER A 52 -11.72 -31.61 -11.98
C SER A 52 -10.72 -31.51 -10.81
N TRP A 53 -9.95 -32.57 -10.52
CA TRP A 53 -8.94 -32.56 -9.46
C TRP A 53 -7.80 -31.58 -9.74
N TRP A 54 -7.47 -31.40 -11.03
CA TRP A 54 -6.46 -30.46 -11.49
C TRP A 54 -6.92 -28.99 -11.42
N TYR A 55 -8.23 -28.73 -11.28
CA TYR A 55 -8.81 -27.40 -11.14
C TYR A 55 -8.57 -26.77 -9.77
N THR A 56 -8.45 -27.59 -8.71
CA THR A 56 -8.27 -27.13 -7.33
C THR A 56 -6.81 -27.12 -6.88
N GLY A 57 -5.87 -27.52 -7.74
CA GLY A 57 -4.44 -27.53 -7.46
C GLY A 57 -3.81 -26.14 -7.61
N PRO A 58 -3.31 -25.50 -6.54
CA PRO A 58 -2.91 -24.09 -6.56
C PRO A 58 -1.70 -23.74 -7.46
N PHE A 59 -0.98 -24.72 -8.00
CA PHE A 59 0.34 -24.49 -8.61
C PHE A 59 0.49 -24.88 -10.08
N PHE A 60 -0.45 -25.63 -10.66
CA PHE A 60 -0.20 -26.26 -11.95
C PHE A 60 -0.52 -25.35 -13.15
N ILE A 61 -1.76 -24.85 -13.25
CA ILE A 61 -2.23 -24.16 -14.46
C ILE A 61 -1.59 -22.77 -14.59
N TYR A 62 -1.48 -22.04 -13.48
CA TYR A 62 -1.04 -20.63 -13.50
C TYR A 62 0.46 -20.45 -13.77
N SER A 63 1.31 -21.35 -13.25
CA SER A 63 2.76 -21.29 -13.44
C SER A 63 3.16 -21.64 -14.88
N MET A 64 2.57 -22.70 -15.45
CA MET A 64 2.80 -23.10 -16.83
C MET A 64 2.27 -22.07 -17.84
N LEU A 65 1.07 -21.53 -17.63
CA LEU A 65 0.48 -20.54 -18.54
C LEU A 65 1.35 -19.27 -18.60
N ASN A 66 1.80 -18.79 -17.44
CA ASN A 66 2.70 -17.64 -17.38
C ASN A 66 4.07 -17.91 -18.01
N HIS A 67 4.59 -19.13 -17.92
CA HIS A 67 5.86 -19.50 -18.54
C HIS A 67 5.74 -19.64 -20.07
N ALA A 68 4.67 -20.30 -20.55
CA ALA A 68 4.39 -20.49 -21.98
C ALA A 68 4.09 -19.17 -22.71
N LEU A 69 3.32 -18.27 -22.06
CA LEU A 69 3.04 -16.93 -22.59
C LEU A 69 4.30 -16.06 -22.66
N ARG A 70 5.25 -16.21 -21.72
CA ARG A 70 6.53 -15.50 -21.75
C ARG A 70 7.47 -16.01 -22.85
N LEU A 71 7.39 -17.29 -23.20
CA LEU A 71 8.25 -17.91 -24.21
C LEU A 71 7.62 -17.94 -25.62
N MET A 72 6.37 -17.46 -25.77
CA MET A 72 5.64 -17.41 -27.04
C MET A 72 5.62 -18.75 -27.80
N THR A 73 5.65 -19.87 -27.08
CA THR A 73 5.64 -21.20 -27.67
C THR A 73 4.21 -21.56 -28.10
N VAL A 74 3.90 -21.24 -29.36
CA VAL A 74 2.58 -21.43 -29.99
C VAL A 74 2.02 -22.84 -29.75
N ASP A 75 2.86 -23.88 -29.83
CA ASP A 75 2.44 -25.27 -29.60
C ASP A 75 1.92 -25.52 -28.16
N VAL A 76 2.57 -24.95 -27.14
CA VAL A 76 2.16 -25.10 -25.74
C VAL A 76 0.86 -24.34 -25.47
N ILE A 77 0.71 -23.15 -26.06
CA ILE A 77 -0.52 -22.36 -25.97
C ILE A 77 -1.69 -23.10 -26.64
N MET A 78 -1.45 -23.71 -27.81
CA MET A 78 -2.45 -24.52 -28.53
C MET A 78 -2.88 -25.76 -27.72
N ARG A 79 -1.92 -26.53 -27.19
CA ARG A 79 -2.19 -27.71 -26.34
C ARG A 79 -2.92 -27.37 -25.05
N MET A 80 -2.62 -26.22 -24.43
CA MET A 80 -3.38 -25.71 -23.28
C MET A 80 -4.79 -25.27 -23.65
N GLY A 81 -4.98 -24.69 -24.83
CA GLY A 81 -6.30 -24.39 -25.40
C GLY A 81 -7.16 -25.64 -25.53
N PHE A 82 -6.58 -26.75 -26.02
CA PHE A 82 -7.25 -28.06 -26.05
C PHE A 82 -7.58 -28.57 -24.64
N PHE A 83 -6.63 -28.54 -23.70
CA PHE A 83 -6.88 -28.96 -22.31
C PHE A 83 -8.04 -28.19 -21.64
N ILE A 84 -8.08 -26.86 -21.80
CA ILE A 84 -9.15 -26.02 -21.25
C ILE A 84 -10.50 -26.33 -21.94
N ARG A 85 -10.50 -26.57 -23.25
CA ARG A 85 -11.71 -26.97 -23.99
C ARG A 85 -12.23 -28.34 -23.56
N HIS A 86 -11.37 -29.34 -23.40
CA HIS A 86 -11.75 -30.67 -22.91
C HIS A 86 -12.31 -30.57 -21.48
N LEU A 87 -11.68 -29.75 -20.63
CA LEU A 87 -12.19 -29.47 -19.29
C LEU A 87 -13.57 -28.82 -19.31
N HIS A 88 -13.83 -27.87 -20.22
CA HIS A 88 -15.15 -27.27 -20.38
C HIS A 88 -16.21 -28.25 -20.91
N LYS A 89 -15.89 -29.07 -21.92
CA LYS A 89 -16.80 -30.13 -22.42
C LYS A 89 -17.12 -31.17 -21.35
N HIS A 90 -16.14 -31.55 -20.53
CA HIS A 90 -16.37 -32.48 -19.43
C HIS A 90 -17.32 -31.88 -18.37
N ILE A 91 -17.17 -30.59 -18.06
CA ILE A 91 -18.06 -29.90 -17.12
C ILE A 91 -19.45 -29.66 -17.72
N GLU A 92 -19.56 -29.49 -19.04
CA GLU A 92 -20.84 -29.45 -19.76
C GLU A 92 -21.55 -30.81 -19.73
N LYS A 93 -20.83 -31.92 -19.93
CA LYS A 93 -21.35 -33.28 -19.78
C LYS A 93 -21.87 -33.56 -18.36
N LEU A 94 -21.09 -33.20 -17.33
CA LEU A 94 -21.50 -33.32 -15.93
C LEU A 94 -22.76 -32.48 -15.61
N HIS A 95 -22.95 -31.33 -16.27
CA HIS A 95 -24.20 -30.55 -16.16
C HIS A 95 -25.38 -31.22 -16.87
N GLY A 96 -25.16 -31.82 -18.04
CA GLY A 96 -26.20 -32.55 -18.77
C GLY A 96 -26.70 -33.77 -18.00
N GLU A 97 -25.78 -34.51 -17.36
CA GLU A 97 -26.07 -35.65 -16.47
C GLU A 97 -26.81 -35.22 -15.19
N GLN A 98 -26.72 -33.94 -14.80
CA GLN A 98 -27.44 -33.35 -13.66
C GLN A 98 -28.88 -32.91 -14.01
N GLN A 99 -29.19 -32.70 -15.29
CA GLN A 99 -30.51 -32.27 -15.77
C GLN A 99 -31.35 -33.43 -16.32
N SER A 100 -30.81 -34.64 -16.44
CA SER A 100 -31.59 -35.84 -16.71
C SER A 100 -32.27 -36.33 -15.42
N ASP A 101 -33.54 -36.73 -15.50
CA ASP A 101 -34.40 -37.18 -14.39
C ASP A 101 -33.93 -38.45 -13.64
N GLU A 102 -32.69 -38.90 -13.83
CA GLU A 102 -32.14 -40.04 -13.10
C GLU A 102 -31.44 -39.60 -11.80
N PRO A 103 -31.75 -40.23 -10.65
CA PRO A 103 -31.19 -39.84 -9.37
C PRO A 103 -29.73 -40.29 -9.27
N THR A 104 -28.80 -39.38 -9.56
CA THR A 104 -27.38 -39.63 -9.33
C THR A 104 -27.08 -39.66 -7.83
N SER A 105 -26.53 -40.78 -7.35
CA SER A 105 -26.22 -41.02 -5.95
C SER A 105 -24.95 -40.28 -5.52
N GLY A 106 -25.10 -39.03 -5.08
CA GLY A 106 -24.07 -38.29 -4.34
C GLY A 106 -24.08 -36.79 -4.66
N PRO A 107 -24.13 -35.88 -3.66
CA PRO A 107 -24.08 -34.46 -3.94
C PRO A 107 -22.67 -34.05 -4.35
N PHE A 108 -22.47 -33.78 -5.65
CA PHE A 108 -21.29 -33.06 -6.14
C PHE A 108 -21.65 -31.59 -6.33
N THR A 109 -21.18 -30.74 -5.41
CA THR A 109 -21.34 -29.28 -5.50
C THR A 109 -20.29 -28.71 -6.46
N VAL A 110 -20.72 -28.21 -7.61
CA VAL A 110 -19.87 -27.45 -8.52
C VAL A 110 -19.59 -26.08 -7.87
N PHE A 111 -18.36 -25.84 -7.42
CA PHE A 111 -17.89 -24.61 -6.75
C PHE A 111 -17.81 -23.35 -7.66
N ARG A 112 -18.63 -23.28 -8.71
CA ARG A 112 -18.67 -22.12 -9.62
C ARG A 112 -19.53 -21.02 -9.02
N GLY A 113 -18.90 -20.12 -8.26
CA GLY A 113 -19.52 -18.86 -7.82
C GLY A 113 -19.02 -18.32 -6.48
N GLN A 114 -18.54 -19.18 -5.58
CA GLN A 114 -18.07 -18.76 -4.24
C GLN A 114 -16.80 -17.90 -4.31
N ALA A 115 -15.88 -18.22 -5.21
CA ALA A 115 -14.68 -17.44 -5.42
C ALA A 115 -14.93 -16.22 -6.32
N TYR A 116 -15.91 -16.29 -7.23
CA TYR A 116 -16.22 -15.21 -8.18
C TYR A 116 -16.54 -13.88 -7.47
N ASN A 117 -17.45 -13.92 -6.50
CA ASN A 117 -17.81 -12.74 -5.73
C ASN A 117 -16.63 -12.22 -4.91
N HIS A 118 -15.79 -13.10 -4.34
CA HIS A 118 -14.57 -12.68 -3.65
C HIS A 118 -13.56 -12.00 -4.59
N TYR A 119 -13.32 -12.57 -5.78
CA TYR A 119 -12.40 -11.98 -6.75
C TYR A 119 -12.91 -10.67 -7.32
N LEU A 120 -14.22 -10.52 -7.53
CA LEU A 120 -14.81 -9.23 -7.86
C LEU A 120 -14.64 -8.23 -6.72
N GLY A 121 -14.84 -8.67 -5.47
CA GLY A 121 -14.57 -7.86 -4.29
C GLY A 121 -13.13 -7.35 -4.28
N TRP A 122 -12.17 -8.24 -4.52
CA TRP A 122 -10.75 -7.90 -4.61
C TRP A 122 -10.45 -6.94 -5.76
N LEU A 123 -10.98 -7.20 -6.95
CA LEU A 123 -10.78 -6.35 -8.13
C LEU A 123 -11.34 -4.94 -7.90
N TYR A 124 -12.56 -4.83 -7.39
CA TYR A 124 -13.15 -3.51 -7.08
C TYR A 124 -12.38 -2.80 -5.96
N SER A 125 -11.83 -3.54 -4.99
CA SER A 125 -10.95 -2.96 -3.96
C SER A 125 -9.69 -2.37 -4.58
N ASP A 126 -9.05 -3.09 -5.51
CA ASP A 126 -7.83 -2.64 -6.20
C ASP A 126 -8.11 -1.41 -7.08
N MET A 127 -9.30 -1.33 -7.68
CA MET A 127 -9.77 -0.16 -8.43
C MET A 127 -10.19 1.02 -7.53
N GLY A 128 -10.13 0.89 -6.19
CA GLY A 128 -10.58 1.91 -5.24
C GLY A 128 -12.11 2.05 -5.13
N GLU A 129 -12.87 1.17 -5.78
CA GLU A 129 -14.34 1.12 -5.71
C GLU A 129 -14.82 0.36 -4.47
N TYR A 130 -14.44 0.85 -3.29
CA TYR A 130 -14.63 0.17 -2.01
C TYR A 130 -16.08 -0.22 -1.69
N ALA A 131 -17.05 0.64 -2.01
CA ALA A 131 -18.46 0.33 -1.80
C ALA A 131 -18.93 -0.88 -2.61
N LYS A 132 -18.47 -1.03 -3.87
CA LYS A 132 -18.78 -2.20 -4.69
C LYS A 132 -18.01 -3.42 -4.18
N ALA A 133 -16.76 -3.24 -3.76
CA ALA A 133 -15.95 -4.31 -3.19
C ALA A 133 -16.66 -4.98 -2.00
N ILE A 134 -17.17 -4.18 -1.06
CA ILE A 134 -17.93 -4.66 0.11
C ILE A 134 -19.15 -5.47 -0.33
N ILE A 135 -19.98 -4.95 -1.26
CA ILE A 135 -21.18 -5.67 -1.76
C ILE A 135 -20.81 -7.06 -2.29
N PHE A 136 -19.72 -7.17 -3.05
CA PHE A 136 -19.27 -8.44 -3.60
C PHE A 136 -18.69 -9.37 -2.53
N TYR A 137 -17.94 -8.85 -1.56
CA TYR A 137 -17.50 -9.67 -0.44
C TYR A 137 -18.67 -10.14 0.46
N GLU A 138 -19.69 -9.32 0.70
CA GLU A 138 -20.89 -9.73 1.44
C GLU A 138 -21.67 -10.84 0.71
N LYS A 139 -21.80 -10.75 -0.62
CA LYS A 139 -22.35 -11.84 -1.43
C LYS A 139 -21.51 -13.11 -1.32
N SER A 140 -20.18 -12.96 -1.28
CA SER A 140 -19.26 -14.07 -1.06
C SER A 140 -19.48 -14.73 0.30
N LEU A 141 -19.57 -13.93 1.38
CA LEU A 141 -19.86 -14.40 2.73
C LEU A 141 -21.17 -15.20 2.78
N LYS A 142 -22.27 -14.63 2.26
CA LYS A 142 -23.57 -15.31 2.24
C LYS A 142 -23.53 -16.65 1.52
N THR A 143 -22.69 -16.78 0.48
CA THR A 143 -22.53 -18.05 -0.24
C THR A 143 -21.66 -19.05 0.53
N ARG A 144 -20.66 -18.57 1.29
CA ARG A 144 -19.71 -19.40 2.05
C ARG A 144 -20.26 -19.86 3.40
N GLU A 145 -21.08 -19.05 4.07
CA GLU A 145 -21.74 -19.39 5.35
C GLU A 145 -22.73 -20.55 5.22
N ASN A 146 -23.32 -20.74 4.04
CA ASN A 146 -24.25 -21.83 3.74
C ASN A 146 -23.56 -23.16 3.39
N THR A 147 -22.23 -23.22 3.43
CA THR A 147 -21.45 -24.41 3.10
C THR A 147 -20.66 -24.94 4.30
N THR A 148 -20.53 -26.27 4.38
CA THR A 148 -20.01 -27.11 5.49
C THR A 148 -18.68 -26.61 6.13
N PRO A 149 -18.29 -27.11 7.33
CA PRO A 149 -17.08 -26.70 8.06
C PRO A 149 -15.76 -26.75 7.28
N GLN A 150 -15.68 -27.47 6.16
CA GLN A 150 -14.49 -27.46 5.29
C GLN A 150 -14.18 -26.10 4.65
N ASN A 151 -15.14 -25.17 4.57
CA ASN A 151 -14.96 -23.87 3.90
C ASN A 151 -14.55 -22.72 4.85
N LEU A 152 -14.16 -23.02 6.09
CA LEU A 152 -13.74 -22.00 7.07
C LEU A 152 -12.58 -21.11 6.56
N PRO A 153 -11.53 -21.64 5.88
CA PRO A 153 -10.47 -20.79 5.32
C PRO A 153 -10.97 -19.81 4.25
N ASP A 154 -11.89 -20.25 3.38
CA ASP A 154 -12.49 -19.38 2.38
C ASP A 154 -13.39 -18.34 3.03
N LEU A 155 -14.18 -18.70 4.03
CA LEU A 155 -14.99 -17.74 4.78
C LEU A 155 -14.10 -16.65 5.39
N ALA A 156 -13.00 -17.05 6.01
CA ALA A 156 -11.98 -16.15 6.55
C ALA A 156 -11.35 -15.26 5.46
N ALA A 157 -11.08 -15.77 4.26
CA ALA A 157 -10.57 -14.95 3.16
C ALA A 157 -11.54 -13.82 2.75
N SER A 158 -12.85 -14.06 2.78
CA SER A 158 -13.84 -13.00 2.51
C SER A 158 -13.90 -11.95 3.62
N TYR A 159 -13.88 -12.37 4.89
CA TYR A 159 -13.78 -11.42 6.01
C TYR A 159 -12.46 -10.62 5.97
N ASN A 160 -11.33 -11.23 5.60
CA ASN A 160 -10.06 -10.53 5.37
C ASN A 160 -10.19 -9.46 4.28
N GLY A 161 -10.87 -9.78 3.16
CA GLY A 161 -11.11 -8.83 2.09
C GLY A 161 -11.94 -7.63 2.56
N ILE A 162 -13.01 -7.86 3.33
CA ILE A 162 -13.81 -6.80 3.94
C ILE A 162 -12.98 -5.97 4.93
N GLY A 163 -12.20 -6.64 5.79
CA GLY A 163 -11.31 -5.98 6.74
C GLY A 163 -10.33 -5.05 6.04
N SER A 164 -9.72 -5.51 4.94
CA SER A 164 -8.79 -4.72 4.13
C SER A 164 -9.46 -3.52 3.47
N VAL A 165 -10.70 -3.67 3.00
CA VAL A 165 -11.44 -2.54 2.41
C VAL A 165 -11.78 -1.50 3.47
N TYR A 166 -12.30 -1.91 4.63
CA TYR A 166 -12.60 -0.97 5.70
C TYR A 166 -11.34 -0.28 6.24
N ASP A 167 -10.22 -1.00 6.35
CA ASP A 167 -8.94 -0.42 6.74
C ASP A 167 -8.51 0.66 5.73
N SER A 168 -8.64 0.36 4.43
CA SER A 168 -8.35 1.31 3.34
C SER A 168 -9.30 2.53 3.32
N MET A 169 -10.48 2.41 3.93
CA MET A 169 -11.46 3.49 4.07
C MET A 169 -11.29 4.30 5.38
N GLY A 170 -10.32 3.96 6.24
CA GLY A 170 -10.17 4.57 7.57
C GLY A 170 -11.24 4.11 8.58
N GLU A 171 -12.06 3.12 8.22
CA GLU A 171 -13.15 2.59 9.04
C GLU A 171 -12.60 1.50 9.99
N TYR A 172 -11.60 1.88 10.81
CA TYR A 172 -10.77 0.96 11.58
C TYR A 172 -11.55 0.04 12.53
N SER A 173 -12.65 0.52 13.11
CA SER A 173 -13.51 -0.29 13.98
C SER A 173 -14.19 -1.47 13.25
N LYS A 174 -14.62 -1.24 12.00
CA LYS A 174 -15.22 -2.28 11.13
C LYS A 174 -14.14 -3.21 10.58
N ALA A 175 -12.96 -2.66 10.26
CA ALA A 175 -11.80 -3.44 9.85
C ALA A 175 -11.38 -4.42 10.95
N LEU A 176 -11.23 -3.92 12.18
CA LEU A 176 -10.87 -4.71 13.36
C LEU A 176 -11.90 -5.82 13.60
N SER A 177 -13.20 -5.49 13.60
CA SER A 177 -14.28 -6.46 13.76
C SER A 177 -14.19 -7.60 12.72
N SER A 178 -13.87 -7.25 11.47
CA SER A 178 -13.72 -8.22 10.38
C SER A 178 -12.50 -9.12 10.58
N TYR A 179 -11.34 -8.55 10.96
CA TYR A 179 -10.12 -9.33 11.22
C TYR A 179 -10.19 -10.16 12.50
N GLU A 180 -10.90 -9.71 13.54
CA GLU A 180 -11.19 -10.51 14.73
C GLU A 180 -12.05 -11.73 14.36
N ARG A 181 -13.04 -11.54 13.48
CA ARG A 181 -13.84 -12.65 12.95
C ARG A 181 -12.99 -13.66 12.16
N VAL A 182 -12.05 -13.19 11.36
CA VAL A 182 -11.04 -14.05 10.69
C VAL A 182 -10.27 -14.85 11.72
N LEU A 183 -9.76 -14.20 12.76
CA LEU A 183 -8.96 -14.86 13.79
C LEU A 183 -9.76 -15.94 14.55
N GLU A 184 -11.04 -15.69 14.85
CA GLU A 184 -11.94 -16.67 15.46
C GLU A 184 -12.12 -17.90 14.56
N ILE A 185 -12.42 -17.68 13.28
CA ILE A 185 -12.60 -18.75 12.28
C ILE A 185 -11.32 -19.58 12.16
N MET A 186 -10.16 -18.92 12.03
CA MET A 186 -8.87 -19.59 11.86
C MET A 186 -8.46 -20.38 13.12
N LYS A 187 -8.81 -19.92 14.34
CA LYS A 187 -8.56 -20.68 15.58
C LYS A 187 -9.35 -21.99 15.64
N ILE A 188 -10.51 -22.05 15.00
CA ILE A 188 -11.33 -23.26 14.90
C ILE A 188 -10.79 -24.17 13.79
N ALA A 189 -10.43 -23.59 12.64
CA ALA A 189 -10.04 -24.34 11.45
C ALA A 189 -8.61 -24.90 11.50
N LEU A 190 -7.70 -24.26 12.26
CA LEU A 190 -6.27 -24.52 12.18
C LEU A 190 -5.66 -24.85 13.55
N PRO A 191 -4.54 -25.61 13.58
CA PRO A 191 -3.79 -25.82 14.81
C PRO A 191 -3.30 -24.50 15.45
N PRO A 192 -3.12 -24.44 16.78
CA PRO A 192 -2.83 -23.19 17.52
C PRO A 192 -1.60 -22.38 17.08
N ASN A 193 -0.67 -23.01 16.35
CA ASN A 193 0.55 -22.37 15.85
C ASN A 193 0.64 -22.40 14.31
N HIS A 194 -0.47 -22.51 13.60
CA HIS A 194 -0.46 -22.41 12.14
C HIS A 194 -0.06 -20.99 11.68
N HIS A 195 0.74 -20.89 10.62
CA HIS A 195 1.26 -19.61 10.14
C HIS A 195 0.17 -18.59 9.74
N ASP A 196 -0.99 -19.04 9.25
CA ASP A 196 -2.13 -18.15 8.92
C ASP A 196 -2.73 -17.43 10.14
N LEU A 197 -2.61 -18.01 11.35
CA LEU A 197 -2.97 -17.30 12.57
C LEU A 197 -2.06 -16.07 12.78
N ALA A 198 -0.79 -16.18 12.40
CA ALA A 198 0.14 -15.06 12.48
C ALA A 198 -0.24 -13.93 11.53
N THR A 199 -0.72 -14.25 10.32
CA THR A 199 -1.24 -13.26 9.36
C THR A 199 -2.44 -12.51 9.95
N SER A 200 -3.35 -13.23 10.62
CA SER A 200 -4.52 -12.62 11.27
C SER A 200 -4.11 -11.63 12.38
N TYR A 201 -3.17 -12.02 13.26
CA TYR A 201 -2.63 -11.10 14.26
C TYR A 201 -1.87 -9.92 13.64
N ASN A 202 -1.21 -10.12 12.51
CA ASN A 202 -0.51 -9.05 11.82
C ASN A 202 -1.46 -7.98 11.28
N ASN A 203 -2.58 -8.40 10.66
CA ASN A 203 -3.60 -7.49 10.14
C ASN A 203 -4.25 -6.69 11.29
N ILE A 204 -4.59 -7.36 12.39
CA ILE A 204 -5.09 -6.70 13.61
C ILE A 204 -4.07 -5.68 14.15
N GLY A 205 -2.78 -6.05 14.15
CA GLY A 205 -1.69 -5.18 14.58
C GLY A 205 -1.59 -3.92 13.73
N GLU A 206 -1.69 -4.04 12.41
CA GLU A 206 -1.69 -2.88 11.50
C GLU A 206 -2.88 -1.96 11.76
N VAL A 207 -4.09 -2.49 11.93
CA VAL A 207 -5.28 -1.67 12.24
C VAL A 207 -5.08 -0.92 13.56
N TYR A 208 -4.59 -1.58 14.61
CA TYR A 208 -4.26 -0.90 15.87
C TYR A 208 -3.19 0.17 15.70
N ARG A 209 -2.19 -0.06 14.83
CA ARG A 209 -1.15 0.93 14.52
C ARG A 209 -1.76 2.15 13.83
N SER A 210 -2.65 1.95 12.84
CA SER A 210 -3.38 3.02 12.15
C SER A 210 -4.30 3.81 13.09
N MET A 211 -4.86 3.16 14.12
CA MET A 211 -5.63 3.83 15.18
C MET A 211 -4.76 4.60 16.20
N GLY A 212 -3.44 4.51 16.12
CA GLY A 212 -2.52 5.06 17.13
C GLY A 212 -2.48 4.26 18.44
N GLU A 213 -3.10 3.08 18.50
CA GLU A 213 -3.09 2.19 19.66
C GLU A 213 -1.82 1.32 19.69
N TYR A 214 -0.66 1.98 19.74
CA TYR A 214 0.65 1.35 19.51
C TYR A 214 0.97 0.18 20.45
N SER A 215 0.52 0.22 21.71
CA SER A 215 0.74 -0.90 22.64
C SER A 215 -0.01 -2.17 22.22
N LYS A 216 -1.24 -2.03 21.69
CA LYS A 216 -2.02 -3.18 21.19
C LYS A 216 -1.48 -3.67 19.84
N ALA A 217 -1.03 -2.75 19.00
CA ALA A 217 -0.34 -3.06 17.75
C ALA A 217 0.90 -3.91 18.01
N LEU A 218 1.79 -3.46 18.92
CA LEU A 218 3.00 -4.17 19.28
C LEU A 218 2.69 -5.57 19.83
N SER A 219 1.74 -5.70 20.75
CA SER A 219 1.32 -6.99 21.30
C SER A 219 0.84 -7.96 20.22
N SER A 220 0.10 -7.46 19.23
CA SER A 220 -0.41 -8.26 18.10
C SER A 220 0.72 -8.70 17.16
N HIS A 221 1.63 -7.80 16.79
CA HIS A 221 2.78 -8.16 15.94
C HIS A 221 3.76 -9.10 16.65
N GLU A 222 4.00 -8.94 17.97
CA GLU A 222 4.84 -9.86 18.75
C GLU A 222 4.23 -11.26 18.82
N ARG A 223 2.90 -11.35 18.97
CA ARG A 223 2.18 -12.63 18.93
C ARG A 223 2.28 -13.28 17.55
N SER A 224 2.13 -12.49 16.47
CA SER A 224 2.36 -12.95 15.10
C SER A 224 3.77 -13.51 14.93
N LEU A 225 4.79 -12.77 15.36
CA LEU A 225 6.19 -13.18 15.29
C LEU A 225 6.45 -14.47 16.09
N LYS A 226 5.85 -14.61 17.28
CA LYS A 226 5.97 -15.82 18.11
C LYS A 226 5.41 -17.05 17.40
N ILE A 227 4.26 -16.94 16.75
CA ILE A 227 3.66 -18.04 15.97
C ILE A 227 4.57 -18.39 14.79
N ARG A 228 5.03 -17.40 14.01
CA ARG A 228 5.94 -17.61 12.88
C ARG A 228 7.23 -18.32 13.32
N LYS A 229 7.79 -17.98 14.48
CA LYS A 229 9.00 -18.63 15.02
C LYS A 229 8.82 -20.11 15.32
N ILE A 230 7.59 -20.53 15.64
CA ILE A 230 7.26 -21.94 15.88
C ILE A 230 6.96 -22.66 14.55
N ALA A 231 6.26 -21.98 13.63
CA ALA A 231 5.70 -22.58 12.42
C ALA A 231 6.68 -22.64 11.23
N LEU A 232 7.65 -21.74 11.16
CA LEU A 232 8.46 -21.50 9.97
C LEU A 232 9.95 -21.75 10.25
N PRO A 233 10.73 -22.17 9.23
CA PRO A 233 12.17 -22.33 9.37
C PRO A 233 12.87 -20.99 9.67
N PRO A 234 14.06 -21.01 10.30
CA PRO A 234 14.86 -19.80 10.51
C PRO A 234 15.04 -18.99 9.23
N ASN A 235 15.05 -17.66 9.35
CA ASN A 235 15.21 -16.72 8.22
C ASN A 235 14.14 -16.81 7.13
N HIS A 236 12.96 -17.41 7.40
CA HIS A 236 11.83 -17.34 6.48
C HIS A 236 11.47 -15.86 6.18
N PRO A 237 11.14 -15.51 4.91
CA PRO A 237 10.83 -14.13 4.52
C PRO A 237 9.78 -13.42 5.38
N ASP A 238 8.78 -14.15 5.88
CA ASP A 238 7.76 -13.65 6.81
C ASP A 238 8.33 -13.01 8.09
N PHE A 239 9.51 -13.44 8.56
CA PHE A 239 10.16 -12.78 9.68
C PHE A 239 10.54 -11.34 9.34
N ALA A 240 10.99 -11.08 8.11
CA ALA A 240 11.31 -9.73 7.70
C ALA A 240 10.09 -8.80 7.74
N GLN A 241 8.92 -9.31 7.35
CA GLN A 241 7.67 -8.56 7.47
C GLN A 241 7.33 -8.29 8.95
N SER A 242 7.41 -9.30 9.82
CA SER A 242 7.13 -9.11 11.25
C SER A 242 8.06 -8.08 11.89
N TYR A 243 9.36 -8.15 11.61
CA TYR A 243 10.32 -7.18 12.13
C TYR A 243 10.11 -5.78 11.53
N ASN A 244 9.71 -5.69 10.26
CA ASN A 244 9.35 -4.41 9.66
C ASN A 244 8.17 -3.75 10.39
N ASN A 245 7.11 -4.51 10.66
CA ASN A 245 5.90 -3.98 11.29
C ASN A 245 6.14 -3.58 12.75
N ILE A 246 6.93 -4.37 13.49
CA ILE A 246 7.40 -3.98 14.83
C ILE A 246 8.26 -2.71 14.76
N GLY A 247 9.14 -2.61 13.75
CA GLY A 247 9.95 -1.41 13.49
C GLY A 247 9.09 -0.17 13.22
N ASN A 248 8.01 -0.31 12.44
CA ASN A 248 7.04 0.76 12.19
C ASN A 248 6.44 1.26 13.51
N VAL A 249 5.95 0.34 14.37
CA VAL A 249 5.36 0.73 15.67
C VAL A 249 6.38 1.47 16.53
N TYR A 250 7.61 0.96 16.66
CA TYR A 250 8.64 1.65 17.45
C TYR A 250 8.98 3.03 16.87
N CYS A 251 9.03 3.17 15.55
CA CYS A 251 9.24 4.45 14.88
C CYS A 251 8.12 5.44 15.21
N ASN A 252 6.85 5.01 15.12
CA ASN A 252 5.69 5.83 15.46
C ASN A 252 5.68 6.29 16.95
N THR A 253 6.23 5.47 17.86
CA THR A 253 6.35 5.82 19.29
C THR A 253 7.61 6.63 19.65
N GLY A 254 8.48 6.93 18.68
CA GLY A 254 9.75 7.64 18.92
C GLY A 254 10.86 6.77 19.54
N GLU A 255 10.66 5.45 19.64
CA GLU A 255 11.64 4.50 20.17
C GLU A 255 12.65 4.09 19.09
N TYR A 256 13.36 5.08 18.54
CA TYR A 256 14.15 4.95 17.31
C TYR A 256 15.24 3.87 17.35
N SER A 257 15.91 3.66 18.49
CA SER A 257 16.91 2.59 18.61
C SER A 257 16.30 1.18 18.47
N LYS A 258 15.08 0.97 18.96
CA LYS A 258 14.36 -0.31 18.79
C LYS A 258 13.83 -0.46 17.37
N ALA A 259 13.40 0.64 16.75
CA ALA A 259 13.00 0.67 15.35
C ALA A 259 14.17 0.27 14.42
N LEU A 260 15.35 0.87 14.60
CA LEU A 260 16.57 0.52 13.86
C LEU A 260 16.90 -0.97 14.00
N SER A 261 16.97 -1.49 15.24
CA SER A 261 17.28 -2.90 15.47
C SER A 261 16.29 -3.84 14.76
N SER A 262 15.00 -3.47 14.72
CA SER A 262 13.97 -4.24 14.04
C SER A 262 14.13 -4.16 12.51
N TYR A 263 14.32 -2.97 11.94
CA TYR A 263 14.52 -2.81 10.50
C TYR A 263 15.82 -3.44 10.00
N GLU A 264 16.92 -3.36 10.76
CA GLU A 264 18.19 -4.00 10.42
C GLU A 264 18.04 -5.53 10.36
N ARG A 265 17.32 -6.11 11.32
CA ARG A 265 17.03 -7.55 11.29
C ARG A 265 16.14 -7.95 10.11
N SER A 266 15.15 -7.12 9.78
CA SER A 266 14.34 -7.28 8.56
C SER A 266 15.20 -7.23 7.29
N LEU A 267 16.11 -6.26 7.21
CA LEU A 267 17.03 -6.09 6.09
C LEU A 267 18.00 -7.27 5.96
N GLU A 268 18.54 -7.79 7.06
CA GLU A 268 19.43 -8.97 7.05
C GLU A 268 18.74 -10.19 6.44
N ILE A 269 17.50 -10.48 6.88
CA ILE A 269 16.71 -11.59 6.33
C ILE A 269 16.44 -11.38 4.84
N LYS A 270 16.07 -10.16 4.43
CA LYS A 270 15.83 -9.82 3.01
C LYS A 270 17.09 -9.95 2.16
N LYS A 271 18.27 -9.60 2.68
CA LYS A 271 19.56 -9.75 1.97
C LYS A 271 19.90 -11.21 1.70
N ILE A 272 19.48 -12.13 2.58
CA ILE A 272 19.66 -13.58 2.38
C ILE A 272 18.65 -14.10 1.34
N ALA A 273 17.40 -13.63 1.41
CA ALA A 273 16.30 -14.17 0.60
C ALA A 273 16.17 -13.58 -0.80
N LEU A 274 16.72 -12.37 -1.06
CA LEU A 274 16.47 -11.61 -2.28
C LEU A 274 17.77 -11.26 -3.03
N PRO A 275 17.70 -11.07 -4.36
CA PRO A 275 18.82 -10.53 -5.13
C PRO A 275 19.29 -9.16 -4.61
N PRO A 276 20.59 -8.81 -4.74
CA PRO A 276 21.17 -7.59 -4.16
C PRO A 276 20.50 -6.25 -4.52
N ASN A 277 19.84 -6.19 -5.67
CA ASN A 277 19.15 -4.99 -6.17
C ASN A 277 17.63 -5.15 -6.18
N HIS A 278 17.07 -6.04 -5.36
CA HIS A 278 15.62 -6.19 -5.28
C HIS A 278 14.95 -4.95 -4.66
N PRO A 279 13.83 -4.41 -5.19
CA PRO A 279 13.17 -3.21 -4.66
C PRO A 279 12.83 -3.26 -3.17
N ASN A 280 12.46 -4.42 -2.62
CA ASN A 280 12.23 -4.59 -1.17
C ASN A 280 13.45 -4.31 -0.28
N LEU A 281 14.69 -4.40 -0.81
CA LEU A 281 15.89 -3.97 -0.11
C LEU A 281 15.93 -2.44 -0.04
N ALA A 282 15.59 -1.75 -1.14
CA ALA A 282 15.50 -0.29 -1.17
C ALA A 282 14.48 0.22 -0.15
N ALA A 283 13.29 -0.38 -0.09
CA ALA A 283 12.28 -0.03 0.93
C ALA A 283 12.81 -0.16 2.37
N SER A 284 13.66 -1.16 2.64
CA SER A 284 14.25 -1.36 3.96
C SER A 284 15.30 -0.29 4.29
N TYR A 285 16.14 0.08 3.32
CA TYR A 285 17.07 1.20 3.46
C TYR A 285 16.34 2.54 3.63
N ASN A 286 15.21 2.72 2.94
CA ASN A 286 14.37 3.90 3.11
C ASN A 286 13.81 4.01 4.54
N ASN A 287 13.31 2.91 5.11
CA ASN A 287 12.80 2.92 6.49
C ASN A 287 13.91 3.20 7.51
N ILE A 288 15.11 2.66 7.31
CA ILE A 288 16.28 2.97 8.14
C ILE A 288 16.67 4.45 8.00
N GLY A 289 16.67 4.98 6.78
CA GLY A 289 16.92 6.39 6.49
C GLY A 289 15.96 7.29 7.25
N LEU A 290 14.66 6.98 7.22
CA LEU A 290 13.62 7.71 7.96
C LEU A 290 13.86 7.73 9.47
N VAL A 291 14.32 6.63 10.05
CA VAL A 291 14.63 6.61 11.49
C VAL A 291 15.83 7.50 11.82
N TYR A 292 16.90 7.44 11.01
CA TYR A 292 18.05 8.33 11.21
C TYR A 292 17.69 9.81 11.02
N ASP A 293 16.81 10.10 10.07
CA ASP A 293 16.29 11.43 9.80
C ASP A 293 15.55 12.00 11.01
N ASN A 294 14.61 11.22 11.56
CA ASN A 294 13.86 11.57 12.78
C ASN A 294 14.76 11.71 14.03
N MET A 295 15.95 11.10 14.02
CA MET A 295 16.96 11.26 15.08
C MET A 295 17.85 12.51 14.88
N GLY A 296 17.73 13.22 13.76
CA GLY A 296 18.63 14.30 13.37
C GLY A 296 20.00 13.81 12.89
N GLU A 297 20.17 12.50 12.65
CA GLU A 297 21.41 11.91 12.14
C GLU A 297 21.49 11.98 10.61
N TYR A 298 21.41 13.19 10.07
CA TYR A 298 21.21 13.46 8.65
C TYR A 298 22.23 12.78 7.72
N SER A 299 23.51 12.69 8.11
CA SER A 299 24.52 11.99 7.31
C SER A 299 24.23 10.49 7.13
N LYS A 300 23.67 9.83 8.16
CA LYS A 300 23.29 8.41 8.08
C LYS A 300 21.96 8.24 7.34
N ALA A 301 21.05 9.20 7.49
CA ALA A 301 19.80 9.25 6.71
C ALA A 301 20.11 9.34 5.20
N LEU A 302 20.94 10.30 4.78
CA LEU A 302 21.38 10.44 3.39
C LEU A 302 22.02 9.16 2.86
N SER A 303 22.98 8.58 3.59
CA SER A 303 23.63 7.33 3.17
C SER A 303 22.62 6.20 2.93
N SER A 304 21.60 6.09 3.80
CA SER A 304 20.55 5.08 3.67
C SER A 304 19.61 5.37 2.49
N TYR A 305 19.16 6.62 2.33
CA TYR A 305 18.30 7.02 1.22
C TYR A 305 19.01 6.94 -0.13
N GLU A 306 20.29 7.30 -0.23
CA GLU A 306 21.10 7.15 -1.43
C GLU A 306 21.26 5.68 -1.82
N ARG A 307 21.49 4.80 -0.84
CA ARG A 307 21.54 3.35 -1.09
C ARG A 307 20.20 2.82 -1.59
N SER A 308 19.08 3.30 -1.04
CA SER A 308 17.74 2.98 -1.54
C SER A 308 17.56 3.46 -2.99
N LEU A 309 17.96 4.70 -3.28
CA LEU A 309 17.86 5.29 -4.62
C LEU A 309 18.71 4.52 -5.65
N GLU A 310 19.93 4.12 -5.30
CA GLU A 310 20.82 3.33 -6.15
C GLU A 310 20.15 2.00 -6.56
N ILE A 311 19.60 1.27 -5.59
CA ILE A 311 18.89 0.01 -5.85
C ILE A 311 17.68 0.26 -6.76
N ARG A 312 16.86 1.28 -6.47
CA ARG A 312 15.68 1.63 -7.29
C ARG A 312 16.05 2.01 -8.72
N LYS A 313 17.15 2.74 -8.94
CA LYS A 313 17.64 3.10 -10.28
C LYS A 313 18.02 1.89 -11.12
N ILE A 314 18.51 0.82 -10.48
CA ILE A 314 18.87 -0.43 -11.17
C ILE A 314 17.62 -1.28 -11.42
N ALA A 315 16.70 -1.33 -10.44
CA ALA A 315 15.59 -2.27 -10.44
C ALA A 315 14.33 -1.79 -11.18
N LEU A 316 14.15 -0.47 -11.31
CA LEU A 316 12.91 0.14 -11.76
C LEU A 316 13.12 1.00 -13.02
N PRO A 317 12.08 1.22 -13.83
CA PRO A 317 12.12 2.17 -14.94
C PRO A 317 12.48 3.59 -14.46
N PRO A 318 13.14 4.42 -15.30
CA PRO A 318 13.63 5.75 -14.90
C PRO A 318 12.57 6.73 -14.37
N ASN A 319 11.30 6.52 -14.72
CA ASN A 319 10.18 7.37 -14.32
C ASN A 319 9.25 6.70 -13.29
N HIS A 320 9.72 5.67 -12.59
CA HIS A 320 8.92 4.99 -11.59
C HIS A 320 8.66 5.91 -10.37
N PRO A 321 7.43 5.99 -9.82
CA PRO A 321 7.10 6.82 -8.66
C PRO A 321 8.04 6.67 -7.45
N ASP A 322 8.45 5.44 -7.11
CA ASP A 322 9.45 5.17 -6.06
C ASP A 322 10.77 5.96 -6.19
N LEU A 323 11.20 6.29 -7.42
CA LEU A 323 12.38 7.14 -7.61
C LEU A 323 12.08 8.58 -7.16
N ALA A 324 10.88 9.08 -7.46
CA ALA A 324 10.43 10.39 -7.00
C ALA A 324 10.37 10.45 -5.47
N THR A 325 9.85 9.41 -4.81
CA THR A 325 9.85 9.31 -3.33
C THR A 325 11.28 9.35 -2.78
N SER A 326 12.23 8.61 -3.38
CA SER A 326 13.63 8.67 -2.94
C SER A 326 14.25 10.05 -3.08
N TYR A 327 14.04 10.73 -4.20
CA TYR A 327 14.51 12.10 -4.40
C TYR A 327 13.85 13.09 -3.43
N ASN A 328 12.57 12.91 -3.13
CA ASN A 328 11.86 13.72 -2.15
C ASN A 328 12.49 13.58 -0.74
N ASN A 329 12.74 12.36 -0.29
CA ASN A 329 13.32 12.12 1.04
C ASN A 329 14.75 12.67 1.14
N ILE A 330 15.56 12.54 0.09
CA ILE A 330 16.89 13.17 0.04
C ILE A 330 16.78 14.70 0.07
N GLY A 331 15.82 15.28 -0.67
CA GLY A 331 15.57 16.72 -0.66
C GLY A 331 15.18 17.24 0.72
N MET A 332 14.39 16.47 1.47
CA MET A 332 13.98 16.79 2.83
C MET A 332 15.17 16.85 3.79
N VAL A 333 16.06 15.86 3.74
CA VAL A 333 17.27 15.88 4.59
C VAL A 333 18.17 17.07 4.24
N TYR A 334 18.33 17.39 2.96
CA TYR A 334 19.13 18.57 2.58
C TYR A 334 18.49 19.89 3.03
N ASP A 335 17.17 20.02 2.98
CA ASP A 335 16.46 21.20 3.49
C ASP A 335 16.69 21.36 5.01
N GLU A 336 16.61 20.26 5.77
CA GLU A 336 16.88 20.26 7.22
C GLU A 336 18.33 20.59 7.58
N MET A 337 19.26 20.28 6.69
CA MET A 337 20.66 20.68 6.82
C MET A 337 20.93 22.14 6.40
N GLY A 338 19.93 22.86 5.87
CA GLY A 338 20.11 24.19 5.29
C GLY A 338 20.82 24.20 3.92
N GLU A 339 20.96 23.03 3.28
CA GLU A 339 21.61 22.84 1.99
C GLU A 339 20.61 23.06 0.85
N TYR A 340 19.99 24.25 0.82
CA TYR A 340 18.82 24.56 0.00
C TYR A 340 19.00 24.29 -1.50
N SER A 341 20.17 24.55 -2.07
CA SER A 341 20.44 24.25 -3.49
C SER A 341 20.35 22.76 -3.80
N LYS A 342 20.82 21.88 -2.89
CA LYS A 342 20.73 20.42 -3.06
C LYS A 342 19.31 19.92 -2.81
N ALA A 343 18.60 20.56 -1.87
CA ALA A 343 17.20 20.29 -1.60
C ALA A 343 16.33 20.57 -2.83
N LEU A 344 16.44 21.78 -3.41
CA LEU A 344 15.74 22.17 -4.63
C LEU A 344 16.04 21.21 -5.79
N SER A 345 17.31 20.90 -6.04
CA SER A 345 17.68 19.97 -7.11
C SER A 345 17.03 18.59 -6.94
N SER A 346 16.96 18.09 -5.71
CA SER A 346 16.33 16.80 -5.41
C SER A 346 14.81 16.86 -5.55
N TYR A 347 14.15 17.89 -5.03
CA TYR A 347 12.71 18.07 -5.16
C TYR A 347 12.27 18.32 -6.60
N GLU A 348 13.03 19.09 -7.39
CA GLU A 348 12.76 19.30 -8.81
C GLU A 348 12.85 18.00 -9.60
N ARG A 349 13.85 17.15 -9.30
CA ARG A 349 13.97 15.83 -9.92
C ARG A 349 12.81 14.90 -9.55
N SER A 350 12.37 14.95 -8.29
CA SER A 350 11.16 14.23 -7.83
C SER A 350 9.91 14.68 -8.60
N LEU A 351 9.72 16.00 -8.72
CA LEU A 351 8.60 16.61 -9.44
C LEU A 351 8.61 16.26 -10.93
N GLU A 352 9.78 16.23 -11.58
CA GLU A 352 9.92 15.83 -12.98
C GLU A 352 9.44 14.39 -13.21
N ILE A 353 9.83 13.46 -12.33
CA ILE A 353 9.38 12.05 -12.41
C ILE A 353 7.87 11.97 -12.18
N ARG A 354 7.33 12.65 -11.16
CA ARG A 354 5.88 12.69 -10.87
C ARG A 354 5.07 13.23 -12.05
N LYS A 355 5.56 14.26 -12.76
CA LYS A 355 4.91 14.81 -13.96
C LYS A 355 4.76 13.80 -15.10
N ILE A 356 5.66 12.82 -15.19
CA ILE A 356 5.61 11.77 -16.21
C ILE A 356 4.75 10.59 -15.74
N ALA A 357 4.83 10.25 -14.45
CA ALA A 357 4.24 9.03 -13.90
C ALA A 357 2.77 9.18 -13.49
N LEU A 358 2.32 10.38 -13.14
CA LEU A 358 1.04 10.61 -12.48
C LEU A 358 0.07 11.42 -13.35
N THR A 359 -1.23 11.23 -13.11
CA THR A 359 -2.28 12.00 -13.78
C THR A 359 -2.28 13.46 -13.32
N PRO A 360 -2.70 14.42 -14.16
CA PRO A 360 -2.84 15.82 -13.74
C PRO A 360 -3.68 15.97 -12.45
N ASN A 361 -3.25 16.85 -11.54
CA ASN A 361 -3.85 17.08 -10.22
C ASN A 361 -3.74 15.92 -9.20
N HIS A 362 -2.83 14.95 -9.39
CA HIS A 362 -2.52 14.00 -8.34
C HIS A 362 -2.03 14.72 -7.05
N PRO A 363 -2.47 14.31 -5.83
CA PRO A 363 -2.07 14.94 -4.56
C PRO A 363 -0.56 15.13 -4.39
N ASP A 364 0.25 14.17 -4.85
CA ASP A 364 1.72 14.26 -4.87
C ASP A 364 2.29 15.55 -5.50
N PHE A 365 1.57 16.18 -6.44
CA PHE A 365 1.98 17.49 -6.96
C PHE A 365 1.86 18.59 -5.93
N ALA A 366 0.80 18.59 -5.12
CA ALA A 366 0.64 19.54 -4.02
C ALA A 366 1.80 19.39 -3.04
N GLN A 367 2.12 18.16 -2.63
CA GLN A 367 3.29 17.88 -1.79
C GLN A 367 4.59 18.41 -2.40
N SER A 368 4.85 18.13 -3.68
CA SER A 368 6.07 18.62 -4.35
C SER A 368 6.15 20.15 -4.36
N TYR A 369 5.06 20.85 -4.66
CA TYR A 369 5.04 22.31 -4.64
C TYR A 369 5.21 22.87 -3.22
N SER A 370 4.56 22.26 -2.22
CA SER A 370 4.74 22.64 -0.82
C SER A 370 6.19 22.47 -0.37
N ASN A 371 6.85 21.37 -0.71
CA ASN A 371 8.24 21.13 -0.32
C ASN A 371 9.22 22.13 -0.96
N ILE A 372 9.05 22.43 -2.26
CA ILE A 372 9.84 23.46 -2.93
C ILE A 372 9.52 24.85 -2.36
N GLY A 373 8.26 25.12 -2.04
CA GLY A 373 7.81 26.37 -1.40
C GLY A 373 8.47 26.59 -0.04
N SER A 374 8.56 25.52 0.78
CA SER A 374 9.24 25.54 2.08
C SER A 374 10.71 25.92 1.94
N VAL A 375 11.41 25.38 0.94
CA VAL A 375 12.82 25.73 0.71
C VAL A 375 12.96 27.22 0.34
N TYR A 376 12.11 27.75 -0.54
CA TYR A 376 12.14 29.17 -0.87
C TYR A 376 11.80 30.08 0.31
N ASP A 377 10.86 29.67 1.16
CA ASP A 377 10.55 30.42 2.38
C ASP A 377 11.74 30.44 3.35
N ASN A 378 12.37 29.29 3.58
CA ASN A 378 13.58 29.17 4.41
C ASN A 378 14.75 30.04 3.87
N MET A 379 14.76 30.32 2.56
CA MET A 379 15.70 31.25 1.92
C MET A 379 15.30 32.73 2.01
N GLY A 380 14.11 33.04 2.54
CA GLY A 380 13.53 34.39 2.58
C GLY A 380 12.90 34.85 1.25
N GLU A 381 12.77 33.95 0.27
CA GLU A 381 12.16 34.23 -1.03
C GLU A 381 10.62 34.07 -0.99
N TYR A 382 9.98 34.80 -0.08
CA TYR A 382 8.57 34.61 0.29
C TYR A 382 7.59 34.69 -0.88
N SER A 383 7.82 35.57 -1.87
CA SER A 383 6.94 35.67 -3.04
C SER A 383 6.95 34.39 -3.90
N LYS A 384 8.10 33.71 -4.01
CA LYS A 384 8.17 32.42 -4.72
C LYS A 384 7.52 31.31 -3.90
N ALA A 385 7.77 31.29 -2.60
CA ALA A 385 7.14 30.35 -1.68
C ALA A 385 5.61 30.45 -1.72
N LEU A 386 5.06 31.66 -1.59
CA LEU A 386 3.63 31.93 -1.68
C LEU A 386 3.02 31.42 -2.98
N SER A 387 3.66 31.70 -4.14
CA SER A 387 3.16 31.21 -5.42
C SER A 387 3.12 29.68 -5.50
N LEU A 388 4.10 28.99 -4.92
CA LEU A 388 4.14 27.53 -4.89
C LEU A 388 3.10 26.95 -3.93
N TYR A 389 2.90 27.55 -2.75
CA TYR A 389 1.87 27.14 -1.82
C TYR A 389 0.46 27.38 -2.35
N GLU A 390 0.22 28.47 -3.10
CA GLU A 390 -1.07 28.70 -3.77
C GLU A 390 -1.36 27.63 -4.83
N ARG A 391 -0.35 27.20 -5.59
CA ARG A 391 -0.49 26.08 -6.54
C ARG A 391 -0.77 24.76 -5.84
N SER A 392 -0.12 24.52 -4.70
CA SER A 392 -0.36 23.36 -3.86
C SER A 392 -1.82 23.31 -3.38
N LEU A 393 -2.29 24.43 -2.82
CA LEU A 393 -3.67 24.60 -2.38
C LEU A 393 -4.69 24.39 -3.52
N GLU A 394 -4.41 24.88 -4.73
CA GLU A 394 -5.31 24.70 -5.87
C GLU A 394 -5.46 23.21 -6.25
N ILE A 395 -4.38 22.44 -6.15
CA ILE A 395 -4.39 21.00 -6.42
C ILE A 395 -5.17 20.27 -5.32
N ASP A 396 -4.89 20.54 -4.05
CA ASP A 396 -5.59 19.91 -2.93
C ASP A 396 -7.11 20.16 -2.98
N LYS A 397 -7.53 21.39 -3.29
CA LYS A 397 -8.97 21.71 -3.47
C LYS A 397 -9.67 20.84 -4.51
N LYS A 398 -8.94 20.35 -5.52
CA LYS A 398 -9.47 19.49 -6.59
C LYS A 398 -9.29 18.00 -6.26
N ALA A 399 -8.25 17.66 -5.50
CA ALA A 399 -7.80 16.28 -5.31
C ALA A 399 -8.40 15.62 -4.06
N VAL A 400 -8.69 16.39 -3.01
CA VAL A 400 -9.18 15.87 -1.72
C VAL A 400 -10.51 16.50 -1.29
N PRO A 401 -11.30 15.84 -0.42
CA PRO A 401 -12.55 16.40 0.10
C PRO A 401 -12.35 17.72 0.88
N PRO A 402 -13.38 18.58 1.00
CA PRO A 402 -13.25 19.91 1.62
C PRO A 402 -12.76 19.96 3.07
N ASN A 403 -12.88 18.86 3.83
CA ASN A 403 -12.42 18.78 5.22
C ASN A 403 -11.13 17.94 5.36
N HIS A 404 -10.44 17.61 4.28
CA HIS A 404 -9.24 16.79 4.33
C HIS A 404 -8.09 17.53 5.05
N PRO A 405 -7.33 16.88 5.95
CA PRO A 405 -6.22 17.52 6.67
C PRO A 405 -5.16 18.18 5.76
N ASP A 406 -4.88 17.62 4.60
CA ASP A 406 -3.92 18.21 3.63
C ASP A 406 -4.34 19.62 3.18
N LEU A 407 -5.64 19.84 3.02
CA LEU A 407 -6.16 21.16 2.65
C LEU A 407 -5.87 22.20 3.74
N ALA A 408 -5.97 21.79 5.02
CA ALA A 408 -5.60 22.64 6.15
C ALA A 408 -4.09 22.90 6.22
N SER A 409 -3.26 21.89 5.94
CA SER A 409 -1.80 22.06 5.84
C SER A 409 -1.43 23.07 4.76
N SER A 410 -2.07 23.01 3.59
CA SER A 410 -1.86 23.97 2.51
C SER A 410 -2.29 25.39 2.89
N TYR A 411 -3.42 25.56 3.58
CA TYR A 411 -3.81 26.87 4.13
C TYR A 411 -2.83 27.38 5.18
N ASN A 412 -2.36 26.51 6.08
CA ASN A 412 -1.39 26.88 7.10
C ASN A 412 -0.06 27.33 6.49
N ASN A 413 0.45 26.65 5.46
CA ASN A 413 1.70 27.03 4.82
C ASN A 413 1.61 28.42 4.15
N ILE A 414 0.46 28.74 3.54
CA ILE A 414 0.18 30.11 3.04
C ILE A 414 0.12 31.11 4.20
N ALA A 415 -0.51 30.75 5.32
CA ALA A 415 -0.60 31.62 6.49
C ALA A 415 0.79 31.95 7.06
N VAL A 416 1.67 30.96 7.17
CA VAL A 416 3.03 31.15 7.69
C VAL A 416 3.84 32.06 6.76
N VAL A 417 3.82 31.86 5.44
CA VAL A 417 4.56 32.76 4.53
C VAL A 417 3.98 34.19 4.55
N CYS A 418 2.66 34.36 4.64
CA CYS A 418 2.05 35.68 4.82
C CYS A 418 2.50 36.35 6.12
N ASN A 419 2.59 35.58 7.22
CA ASN A 419 3.11 36.06 8.49
C ASN A 419 4.59 36.49 8.37
N ASN A 420 5.42 35.70 7.67
CA ASN A 420 6.83 36.04 7.42
C ASN A 420 7.00 37.30 6.55
N MET A 421 6.02 37.59 5.71
CA MET A 421 5.93 38.83 4.92
C MET A 421 5.39 40.03 5.71
N GLY A 422 4.92 39.83 6.95
CA GLY A 422 4.26 40.87 7.75
C GLY A 422 2.80 41.11 7.36
N GLU A 423 2.20 40.27 6.52
CA GLU A 423 0.78 40.36 6.14
C GLU A 423 -0.12 39.68 7.19
N TYR A 424 -0.04 40.12 8.46
CA TYR A 424 -0.68 39.45 9.62
C TYR A 424 -2.19 39.25 9.47
N SER A 425 -2.91 40.26 8.98
CA SER A 425 -4.35 40.17 8.71
C SER A 425 -4.72 39.08 7.70
N LYS A 426 -3.86 38.84 6.70
CA LYS A 426 -4.06 37.80 5.68
C LYS A 426 -3.65 36.43 6.22
N ALA A 427 -2.56 36.36 6.99
CA ALA A 427 -2.13 35.16 7.69
C ALA A 427 -3.24 34.65 8.62
N LEU A 428 -3.84 35.53 9.42
CA LEU A 428 -4.94 35.21 10.33
C LEU A 428 -6.11 34.52 9.60
N GLN A 429 -6.57 35.07 8.47
CA GLN A 429 -7.66 34.47 7.67
C GLN A 429 -7.34 33.05 7.18
N TYR A 430 -6.07 32.77 6.86
CA TYR A 430 -5.65 31.45 6.42
C TYR A 430 -5.46 30.47 7.58
N TYR A 431 -4.94 30.93 8.72
CA TYR A 431 -4.88 30.12 9.93
C TYR A 431 -6.28 29.72 10.43
N GLU A 432 -7.26 30.62 10.38
CA GLU A 432 -8.64 30.32 10.74
C GLU A 432 -9.25 29.22 9.86
N LYS A 433 -9.03 29.28 8.54
CA LYS A 433 -9.45 28.22 7.62
C LYS A 433 -8.79 26.88 7.92
N ALA A 434 -7.48 26.88 8.18
CA ALA A 434 -6.76 25.67 8.56
C ALA A 434 -7.32 25.09 9.87
N GLN A 435 -7.57 25.94 10.87
CA GLN A 435 -8.15 25.53 12.14
C GLN A 435 -9.56 24.95 11.99
N GLU A 436 -10.42 25.55 11.17
CA GLU A 436 -11.78 25.07 10.92
C GLU A 436 -11.76 23.64 10.38
N ILE A 437 -10.89 23.37 9.41
CA ILE A 437 -10.75 22.06 8.80
C ILE A 437 -10.17 21.05 9.80
N TRP A 438 -9.04 21.36 10.46
CA TRP A 438 -8.43 20.45 11.42
C TRP A 438 -9.32 20.11 12.61
N LYS A 439 -10.14 21.05 13.10
CA LYS A 439 -11.13 20.77 14.16
C LYS A 439 -12.19 19.76 13.74
N LYS A 440 -12.50 19.69 12.44
CA LYS A 440 -13.49 18.73 11.89
C LYS A 440 -12.85 17.38 11.55
N SER A 441 -11.58 17.35 11.19
CA SER A 441 -10.91 16.14 10.68
C SER A 441 -9.99 15.44 11.67
N LEU A 442 -9.51 16.13 12.70
CA LEU A 442 -8.53 15.59 13.66
C LEU A 442 -9.12 15.50 15.08
N PRO A 443 -8.62 14.57 15.92
CA PRO A 443 -8.95 14.55 17.34
C PRO A 443 -8.65 15.89 18.00
N SER A 444 -9.46 16.29 18.98
CA SER A 444 -9.37 17.62 19.62
C SER A 444 -8.02 17.91 20.30
N ASN A 445 -7.24 16.88 20.62
CA ASN A 445 -5.91 16.98 21.22
C ASN A 445 -4.76 16.93 20.19
N HIS A 446 -5.06 16.97 18.89
CA HIS A 446 -4.04 16.88 17.86
C HIS A 446 -3.08 18.09 17.89
N PRO A 447 -1.75 17.89 17.82
CA PRO A 447 -0.76 18.97 17.90
C PRO A 447 -0.98 20.11 16.90
N HIS A 448 -1.41 19.81 15.68
CA HIS A 448 -1.70 20.82 14.65
C HIS A 448 -2.79 21.82 15.09
N ILE A 449 -3.81 21.38 15.82
CA ILE A 449 -4.88 22.27 16.33
C ILE A 449 -4.32 23.23 17.39
N ALA A 450 -3.42 22.74 18.25
CA ALA A 450 -2.76 23.56 19.26
C ALA A 450 -1.83 24.59 18.60
N LEU A 451 -1.03 24.15 17.62
CA LEU A 451 -0.11 25.02 16.87
C LEU A 451 -0.86 26.16 16.19
N VAL A 452 -1.87 25.86 15.37
CA VAL A 452 -2.62 26.89 14.64
C VAL A 452 -3.34 27.85 15.58
N LYS A 453 -3.79 27.37 16.76
CA LYS A 453 -4.42 28.22 17.76
C LYS A 453 -3.43 29.23 18.34
N ASN A 454 -2.20 28.83 18.61
CA ASN A 454 -1.15 29.76 19.05
C ASN A 454 -0.86 30.78 17.94
N ASN A 455 -0.75 30.33 16.69
CA ASN A 455 -0.46 31.23 15.57
C ASN A 455 -1.56 32.29 15.37
N ILE A 456 -2.83 31.90 15.55
CA ILE A 456 -3.99 32.81 15.53
C ILE A 456 -3.91 33.82 16.67
N ALA A 457 -3.58 33.38 17.89
CA ALA A 457 -3.47 34.26 19.04
C ALA A 457 -2.36 35.31 18.84
N ASP A 458 -1.18 34.87 18.40
CA ASP A 458 -0.04 35.75 18.14
C ASP A 458 -0.36 36.79 17.05
N ASN A 459 -0.99 36.36 15.95
CA ASN A 459 -1.38 37.27 14.86
C ASN A 459 -2.47 38.24 15.30
N SER A 460 -3.44 37.79 16.10
CA SER A 460 -4.50 38.67 16.61
C SER A 460 -3.93 39.76 17.52
N GLN A 461 -2.99 39.39 18.41
CA GLN A 461 -2.32 40.34 19.28
C GLN A 461 -1.53 41.38 18.49
N ILE A 462 -0.76 40.96 17.48
CA ILE A 462 0.00 41.90 16.64
C ILE A 462 -0.93 42.89 15.92
N ILE A 463 -2.08 42.43 15.41
CA ILE A 463 -3.05 43.29 14.73
C ILE A 463 -3.69 44.27 15.72
N ASP A 464 -4.01 43.83 16.93
CA ASP A 464 -4.55 44.70 17.98
C ASP A 464 -3.51 45.76 18.40
N ASP A 465 -2.24 45.36 18.59
CA ASP A 465 -1.13 46.26 18.91
C ASP A 465 -0.89 47.28 17.78
N GLU A 466 -0.94 46.88 16.50
CA GLU A 466 -0.84 47.78 15.34
C GLU A 466 -1.99 48.80 15.29
N GLN A 467 -3.20 48.39 15.65
CA GLN A 467 -4.35 49.31 15.74
C GLN A 467 -4.26 50.25 16.92
N GLU A 468 -3.77 49.79 18.08
CA GLU A 468 -3.52 50.66 19.24
C GLU A 468 -2.42 51.68 18.93
N ASP A 469 -1.33 51.26 18.29
CA ASP A 469 -0.25 52.15 17.84
C ASP A 469 -0.72 53.14 16.77
N GLU A 470 -1.54 52.73 15.78
CA GLU A 470 -2.14 53.69 14.84
C GLU A 470 -3.03 54.72 15.55
N ASN A 471 -3.79 54.31 16.57
CA ASN A 471 -4.61 55.20 17.39
C ASN A 471 -3.78 56.09 18.34
N LEU A 472 -2.55 55.68 18.71
CA LEU A 472 -1.63 56.42 19.57
C LEU A 472 -0.60 57.25 18.78
N SER A 473 -0.37 56.95 17.50
CA SER A 473 0.62 57.58 16.61
C SER A 473 0.31 59.03 16.21
N ASP A 474 -0.78 59.60 16.72
CA ASP A 474 -0.88 61.06 16.87
C ASP A 474 0.22 61.61 17.81
N HIS A 475 0.89 60.78 18.64
CA HIS A 475 2.06 61.13 19.45
C HIS A 475 3.14 60.02 19.52
N ASN A 476 4.16 60.16 18.65
CA ASN A 476 5.53 59.60 18.70
C ASN A 476 5.77 58.09 18.47
N ASN A 477 6.54 57.81 17.42
CA ASN A 477 7.11 56.51 17.01
C ASN A 477 8.26 56.03 17.91
N ASP A 478 8.20 54.78 18.38
CA ASP A 478 9.32 53.82 18.29
C ASP A 478 8.77 52.39 18.52
N SER A 479 8.84 51.51 17.50
CA SER A 479 8.36 50.12 17.61
C SER A 479 9.47 49.14 17.20
N SER A 480 9.88 48.31 18.17
CA SER A 480 10.79 47.19 17.98
C SER A 480 9.99 45.88 17.93
N LEU A 481 9.65 45.41 16.73
CA LEU A 481 8.97 44.14 16.52
C LEU A 481 9.93 42.95 16.69
N SER A 482 9.65 42.07 17.65
CA SER A 482 10.34 40.78 17.79
C SER A 482 9.81 39.78 16.75
N LYS A 483 10.69 39.25 15.90
CA LYS A 483 10.36 38.12 15.01
C LYS A 483 10.08 36.86 15.84
N ILE A 484 8.86 36.36 15.81
CA ILE A 484 8.46 35.07 16.38
C ILE A 484 8.73 33.98 15.35
N ASN A 485 9.46 32.91 15.74
CA ASN A 485 9.68 31.73 14.89
C ASN A 485 8.43 30.84 14.89
N MET A 486 7.65 30.88 13.80
CA MET A 486 6.51 30.00 13.57
C MET A 486 6.93 28.68 12.92
N THR A 487 6.27 27.58 13.28
CA THR A 487 6.62 26.23 12.79
C THR A 487 5.71 25.79 11.64
N TYR A 488 6.29 25.31 10.54
CA TYR A 488 5.58 24.70 9.42
C TYR A 488 4.99 23.33 9.78
N ILE A 489 3.90 22.95 9.10
CA ILE A 489 3.49 21.55 9.03
C ILE A 489 4.03 21.01 7.72
N LYS A 490 5.20 20.36 7.79
CA LYS A 490 5.80 19.69 6.63
C LYS A 490 4.84 18.59 6.18
N ALA A 491 4.64 18.48 4.87
CA ALA A 491 3.95 17.33 4.32
C ALA A 491 4.85 16.11 4.57
N SER A 492 4.45 15.24 5.51
CA SER A 492 5.22 14.06 5.87
C SER A 492 5.56 13.27 4.60
N GLY A 493 6.86 13.05 4.36
CA GLY A 493 7.36 12.16 3.31
C GLY A 493 7.07 10.68 3.59
N THR A 494 5.97 10.38 4.29
CA THR A 494 5.59 9.03 4.73
C THR A 494 4.87 8.27 3.61
N ASP A 495 5.54 8.08 2.47
CA ASP A 495 5.14 7.06 1.49
C ASP A 495 5.34 5.62 2.03
N GLY A 496 5.84 5.47 3.27
CA GLY A 496 5.89 4.19 4.00
C GLY A 496 4.70 3.95 4.95
N ALA A 497 3.87 4.95 5.20
CA ALA A 497 2.67 4.84 6.03
C ALA A 497 1.68 5.89 5.54
N LYS A 498 0.82 5.47 4.61
CA LYS A 498 -0.45 6.14 4.34
C LYS A 498 -1.23 6.21 5.66
N GLU A 499 -1.03 7.27 6.45
CA GLU A 499 -2.07 7.79 7.32
C GLU A 499 -3.12 8.42 6.41
N HIS A 500 -3.89 7.56 5.73
CA HIS A 500 -5.16 7.99 5.17
C HIS A 500 -6.15 8.00 6.33
N THR A 501 -6.50 9.21 6.77
CA THR A 501 -7.63 9.45 7.65
C THR A 501 -8.93 9.35 6.87
#